data_AF-A0A960S2P0-F1
#
_entry.id   AF-A0A960S2P0-F1
#
_cell.length_a   1.000
_cell.length_b   1.000
_cell.length_c   1.000
_cell.angle_alpha   90.00
_cell.angle_beta   90.00
_cell.angle_gamma   90.00
#
_symmetry.space_group_name_H-M   'P 1'
#
loop_
_entity.id
_entity.type
_entity.pdbx_description
1 polymer ?
#
loop_
_entity_poly.entity_id
_entity_poly.type
_entity_poly.pdbx_seq_one_letter_code
_entity_poly.pdbx_strand_id
1 'polypeptide(L)'
;MKPCRLKKSRHTFRQALKRYRKKKNRLPEETRKAVAQSLENLQMALIAKDREKASSCARAVHQLYDQHLKKNPFERIRDFIFGLAAALVIAVLIRTMWFELYEIPTGSMRPTLQEKDHLVVSKTAFGINIPLKRGHFYFDPDLIKRNQTIIFTGAGMDIADVDTIYFYLFPGKKQFVKRLIGKPGDTLYFYGGEIYGIDREGKDISRELQSPSLANIDHVPFIHFNGRMEVPAKNTGGIFTPITVRQMNLPVAKLELSPSNKPTGHLLPPYALDGDYFDLWGFKDFGMGRLLTKEEVLKYTSAQEGLSNAPLYMEIAHHPSAKHPKIERDHMGRLVLGVGITHSVLPLTEKHLKALQSHLYTARFIVKGGKASRYGSSMKAGNMCTYCPTFKDVPDGTYQFYYGKGYKVLFGGTLKELPKDHPLYTFSPEKIQLLYNLGIEFHTYYSPHQKEQYFFPSRYVYYRDGALYTMGAPFIEKDDPTLTHFIQSEEIRAQNAPSYRPHFPFVDPKPPLLEDGSLDIPFIKKYGLTLPDKEYLCLGDNYAMSADSRDFGFVPEENLRGSPSYIFWPIGNRLGPINQTHPPFFNTPRAIIWTLAFIGFGTYYLIHRKKTKLPQNID
;
A
#
# COMPACT_ATOMS: atom_id res chain seq x y z
N MET A 1 -36.50 11.03 -55.75
CA MET A 1 -35.76 10.69 -54.50
C MET A 1 -35.67 9.18 -54.32
N LYS A 2 -34.48 8.61 -54.10
CA LYS A 2 -34.30 7.15 -53.95
C LYS A 2 -35.11 6.57 -52.76
N PRO A 3 -35.79 5.41 -52.91
CA PRO A 3 -36.59 4.81 -51.85
C PRO A 3 -35.70 4.31 -50.69
N CYS A 4 -36.14 4.58 -49.45
CA CYS A 4 -35.43 4.14 -48.25
C CYS A 4 -35.38 2.61 -48.17
N ARG A 5 -34.40 2.07 -47.42
CA ARG A 5 -34.36 0.62 -47.12
C ARG A 5 -35.55 0.26 -46.22
N LEU A 6 -36.17 -0.90 -46.41
CA LEU A 6 -37.29 -1.41 -45.57
C LEU A 6 -36.96 -1.36 -44.07
N LYS A 7 -35.70 -1.60 -43.69
CA LYS A 7 -35.22 -1.49 -42.30
C LYS A 7 -35.44 -0.09 -41.71
N LYS A 8 -35.25 0.97 -42.50
CA LYS A 8 -35.46 2.37 -42.10
C LYS A 8 -36.96 2.67 -41.94
N SER A 9 -37.80 2.25 -42.89
CA SER A 9 -39.26 2.39 -42.78
C SER A 9 -39.84 1.65 -41.57
N ARG A 10 -39.32 0.45 -41.25
CA ARG A 10 -39.68 -0.29 -40.02
C ARG A 10 -39.29 0.47 -38.75
N HIS A 11 -38.16 1.17 -38.75
CA HIS A 11 -37.73 1.99 -37.62
C HIS A 11 -38.68 3.17 -37.40
N THR A 12 -39.02 3.90 -38.47
CA THR A 12 -39.97 5.02 -38.45
C THR A 12 -41.34 4.59 -37.94
N PHE A 13 -41.89 3.48 -38.47
CA PHE A 13 -43.17 2.91 -38.02
C PHE A 13 -43.19 2.68 -36.51
N ARG A 14 -42.16 2.01 -35.96
CA ARG A 14 -42.09 1.70 -34.52
C ARG A 14 -41.95 2.93 -33.65
N GLN A 15 -41.11 3.88 -34.07
CA GLN A 15 -40.90 5.11 -33.33
C GLN A 15 -42.20 5.91 -33.22
N ALA A 16 -42.93 6.04 -34.33
CA ALA A 16 -44.20 6.71 -34.39
C ALA A 16 -45.29 5.96 -33.61
N LEU A 17 -45.44 4.64 -33.80
CA LEU A 17 -46.41 3.81 -33.08
C LEU A 17 -46.22 3.86 -31.55
N LYS A 18 -44.98 3.74 -31.06
CA LYS A 18 -44.67 3.82 -29.63
C LYS A 18 -45.11 5.17 -29.04
N ARG A 19 -44.94 6.25 -29.81
CA ARG A 19 -45.27 7.61 -29.37
C ARG A 19 -46.77 7.89 -29.48
N TYR A 20 -47.40 7.41 -30.54
CA TYR A 20 -48.84 7.43 -30.71
C TYR A 20 -49.53 6.77 -29.51
N ARG A 21 -49.18 5.53 -29.16
CA ARG A 21 -49.72 4.83 -27.97
C ARG A 21 -49.59 5.62 -26.68
N LYS A 22 -48.44 6.28 -26.46
CA LYS A 22 -48.20 7.10 -25.26
C LYS A 22 -49.03 8.39 -25.23
N LYS A 23 -49.35 8.97 -26.40
CA LYS A 23 -50.03 10.26 -26.53
C LYS A 23 -51.50 10.15 -26.99
N LYS A 24 -52.01 8.96 -27.36
CA LYS A 24 -53.32 8.82 -28.04
C LYS A 24 -54.47 9.46 -27.30
N ASN A 25 -54.46 9.40 -25.96
CA ASN A 25 -55.50 9.98 -25.10
C ASN A 25 -55.39 11.50 -24.92
N ARG A 26 -54.30 12.12 -25.38
CA ARG A 26 -54.05 13.58 -25.29
C ARG A 26 -54.14 14.27 -26.65
N LEU A 27 -54.40 13.51 -27.72
CA LEU A 27 -54.53 14.04 -29.08
C LEU A 27 -56.02 14.32 -29.38
N PRO A 28 -56.33 15.37 -30.15
CA PRO A 28 -57.66 15.55 -30.72
C PRO A 28 -58.09 14.32 -31.51
N GLU A 29 -59.40 14.03 -31.55
CA GLU A 29 -59.94 12.81 -32.16
C GLU A 29 -59.56 12.67 -33.64
N GLU A 30 -59.60 13.75 -34.41
CA GLU A 30 -59.21 13.77 -35.83
C GLU A 30 -57.73 13.43 -36.02
N THR A 31 -56.85 14.06 -35.24
CA THR A 31 -55.41 13.77 -35.27
C THR A 31 -55.12 12.33 -34.88
N ARG A 32 -55.88 11.79 -33.92
CA ARG A 32 -55.76 10.40 -33.47
C ARG A 32 -56.11 9.41 -34.59
N LYS A 33 -57.18 9.66 -35.35
CA LYS A 33 -57.59 8.85 -36.51
C LYS A 33 -56.57 8.97 -37.65
N ALA A 34 -56.11 10.18 -37.98
CA ALA A 34 -55.14 10.42 -39.05
C ALA A 34 -53.78 9.72 -38.81
N VAL A 35 -53.30 9.74 -37.56
CA VAL A 35 -52.05 9.05 -37.17
C VAL A 35 -52.23 7.52 -37.19
N ALA A 36 -53.38 7.00 -36.71
CA ALA A 36 -53.67 5.56 -36.77
C ALA A 36 -53.68 5.03 -38.21
N GLN A 37 -54.41 5.70 -39.11
CA GLN A 37 -54.51 5.32 -40.51
C GLN A 37 -53.15 5.35 -41.21
N SER A 38 -52.34 6.38 -40.94
CA SER A 38 -51.00 6.49 -41.52
C SER A 38 -50.06 5.39 -41.03
N LEU A 39 -50.21 4.96 -39.76
CA LEU A 39 -49.48 3.82 -39.21
C LEU A 39 -49.94 2.50 -39.84
N GLU A 40 -51.25 2.27 -40.01
CA GLU A 40 -51.81 1.09 -40.69
C GLU A 40 -51.28 0.94 -42.12
N ASN A 41 -51.34 2.02 -42.90
CA ASN A 41 -50.86 2.03 -44.28
C ASN A 41 -49.36 1.67 -44.36
N LEU A 42 -48.56 2.19 -43.43
CA LEU A 42 -47.14 1.85 -43.32
C LEU A 42 -46.93 0.40 -42.88
N GLN A 43 -47.74 -0.13 -41.96
CA GLN A 43 -47.68 -1.52 -41.52
C GLN A 43 -47.97 -2.48 -42.69
N MET A 44 -49.02 -2.22 -43.47
CA MET A 44 -49.40 -3.03 -44.63
C MET A 44 -48.31 -3.04 -45.70
N ALA A 45 -47.73 -1.87 -46.02
CA ALA A 45 -46.62 -1.78 -46.96
C ALA A 45 -45.35 -2.55 -46.47
N LEU A 46 -45.11 -2.55 -45.15
CA LEU A 46 -44.00 -3.28 -44.53
C LEU A 46 -44.20 -4.81 -44.49
N ILE A 47 -45.46 -5.26 -44.37
CA ILE A 47 -45.86 -6.68 -44.45
C ILE A 47 -45.73 -7.17 -45.89
N ALA A 48 -46.22 -6.38 -46.85
CA ALA A 48 -46.11 -6.64 -48.29
C ALA A 48 -44.66 -6.59 -48.83
N LYS A 49 -43.70 -6.13 -48.00
CA LYS A 49 -42.28 -5.92 -48.37
C LYS A 49 -42.09 -4.97 -49.56
N ASP A 50 -43.08 -4.12 -49.86
CA ASP A 50 -43.02 -3.14 -50.93
C ASP A 50 -42.16 -1.94 -50.49
N ARG A 51 -40.97 -1.82 -51.09
CA ARG A 51 -39.98 -0.82 -50.71
C ARG A 51 -40.40 0.60 -51.08
N GLU A 52 -41.06 0.77 -52.21
CA GLU A 52 -41.51 2.07 -52.73
C GLU A 52 -42.63 2.61 -51.84
N LYS A 53 -43.68 1.80 -51.64
CA LYS A 53 -44.84 2.15 -50.79
C LYS A 53 -44.45 2.29 -49.32
N ALA A 54 -43.57 1.44 -48.79
CA ALA A 54 -43.11 1.60 -47.41
C ALA A 54 -42.26 2.86 -47.23
N SER A 55 -41.58 3.34 -48.29
CA SER A 55 -40.83 4.59 -48.22
C SER A 55 -41.75 5.81 -48.29
N SER A 56 -42.84 5.79 -49.07
CA SER A 56 -43.81 6.90 -49.13
C SER A 56 -44.63 6.98 -47.85
N CYS A 57 -45.17 5.87 -47.36
CA CYS A 57 -45.93 5.81 -46.11
C CYS A 57 -45.08 6.21 -44.90
N ALA A 58 -43.78 5.87 -44.89
CA ALA A 58 -42.88 6.30 -43.82
C ALA A 58 -42.66 7.82 -43.78
N ARG A 59 -42.69 8.50 -44.94
CA ARG A 59 -42.61 9.98 -44.99
C ARG A 59 -43.88 10.62 -44.43
N ALA A 60 -45.06 10.11 -44.82
CA ALA A 60 -46.33 10.59 -44.30
C ALA A 60 -46.42 10.44 -42.77
N VAL A 61 -46.03 9.27 -42.24
CA VAL A 61 -45.93 9.04 -40.79
C VAL A 61 -44.91 9.98 -40.14
N HIS A 62 -43.78 10.26 -40.79
CA HIS A 62 -42.76 11.18 -40.26
C HIS A 62 -43.27 12.63 -40.18
N GLN A 63 -44.04 13.09 -41.16
CA GLN A 63 -44.63 14.44 -41.17
C GLN A 63 -45.61 14.61 -39.99
N LEU A 64 -46.55 13.67 -39.82
CA LEU A 64 -47.46 13.66 -38.68
C LEU A 64 -46.72 13.49 -37.34
N TYR A 65 -45.62 12.73 -37.35
CA TYR A 65 -44.78 12.57 -36.18
C TYR A 65 -44.14 13.89 -35.76
N ASP A 66 -43.58 14.66 -36.69
CA ASP A 66 -42.95 15.94 -36.39
C ASP A 66 -43.94 16.99 -35.89
N GLN A 67 -45.17 17.00 -36.42
CA GLN A 67 -46.23 17.92 -36.04
C GLN A 67 -46.85 17.61 -34.67
N HIS A 68 -47.17 16.34 -34.39
CA HIS A 68 -48.02 15.98 -33.24
C HIS A 68 -47.36 15.03 -32.23
N LEU A 69 -46.39 14.20 -32.64
CA LEU A 69 -45.81 13.14 -31.79
C LEU A 69 -44.39 13.44 -31.30
N LYS A 70 -43.73 14.47 -31.85
CA LYS A 70 -42.35 14.87 -31.54
C LYS A 70 -42.16 15.04 -30.04
N LYS A 71 -40.97 14.68 -29.56
CA LYS A 71 -40.58 14.91 -28.17
C LYS A 71 -40.40 16.41 -27.98
N ASN A 72 -41.09 16.96 -26.97
CA ASN A 72 -40.83 18.32 -26.53
C ASN A 72 -39.42 18.39 -25.90
N PRO A 73 -38.83 19.58 -25.76
CA PRO A 73 -37.48 19.74 -25.21
C PRO A 73 -37.34 19.08 -23.83
N PHE A 74 -38.35 19.20 -22.97
CA PHE A 74 -38.38 18.60 -21.63
C PHE A 74 -38.25 17.06 -21.66
N GLU A 75 -39.01 16.36 -22.52
CA GLU A 75 -38.90 14.90 -22.64
C GLU A 75 -37.52 14.46 -23.15
N ARG A 76 -36.89 15.26 -24.03
CA ARG A 76 -35.53 14.97 -24.51
C ARG A 76 -34.53 15.13 -23.38
N ILE A 77 -34.61 16.21 -22.61
CA ILE A 77 -33.77 16.46 -21.44
C ILE A 77 -33.94 15.34 -20.42
N ARG A 78 -35.18 14.97 -20.06
CA ARG A 78 -35.45 13.87 -19.12
C ARG A 78 -34.85 12.55 -19.61
N ASP A 79 -35.05 12.18 -20.87
CA ASP A 79 -34.54 10.92 -21.41
C ASP A 79 -32.99 10.93 -21.45
N PHE A 80 -32.37 12.09 -21.71
CA PHE A 80 -30.92 12.27 -21.61
C PHE A 80 -30.41 12.12 -20.18
N ILE A 81 -31.03 12.81 -19.21
CA ILE A 81 -30.70 12.70 -17.78
C ILE A 81 -30.85 11.27 -17.30
N PHE A 82 -31.94 10.58 -17.68
CA PHE A 82 -32.16 9.18 -17.32
C PHE A 82 -31.08 8.27 -17.93
N GLY A 83 -30.71 8.49 -19.19
CA GLY A 83 -29.62 7.75 -19.84
C GLY A 83 -28.28 7.97 -19.14
N LEU A 84 -27.97 9.21 -18.78
CA LEU A 84 -26.76 9.58 -18.06
C LEU A 84 -26.74 8.96 -16.65
N ALA A 85 -27.84 9.02 -15.91
CA ALA A 85 -27.98 8.41 -14.61
C ALA A 85 -27.82 6.88 -14.68
N ALA A 86 -28.44 6.23 -15.67
CA ALA A 86 -28.28 4.79 -15.88
C ALA A 86 -26.82 4.41 -16.21
N ALA A 87 -26.15 5.18 -17.07
CA ALA A 87 -24.75 4.98 -17.39
C ALA A 87 -23.85 5.15 -16.15
N LEU A 88 -24.13 6.16 -15.32
CA LEU A 88 -23.43 6.37 -14.06
C LEU A 88 -23.61 5.20 -13.09
N VAL A 89 -24.83 4.70 -12.92
CA VAL A 89 -25.12 3.53 -12.08
C VAL A 89 -24.35 2.30 -12.59
N ILE A 90 -24.38 2.03 -13.89
CA ILE A 90 -23.63 0.92 -14.49
C ILE A 90 -22.12 1.10 -14.26
N ALA A 91 -21.59 2.30 -14.46
CA ALA A 91 -20.17 2.59 -14.23
C ALA A 91 -19.77 2.37 -12.77
N VAL A 92 -20.61 2.79 -11.81
CA VAL A 92 -20.41 2.53 -10.36
C VAL A 92 -20.43 1.03 -10.07
N LEU A 93 -21.39 0.27 -10.62
CA LEU A 93 -21.48 -1.17 -10.43
C LEU A 93 -20.26 -1.91 -10.99
N ILE A 94 -19.83 -1.59 -12.22
CA ILE A 94 -18.65 -2.20 -12.83
C ILE A 94 -17.40 -1.90 -11.99
N ARG A 95 -17.21 -0.64 -11.59
CA ARG A 95 -16.02 -0.22 -10.85
C ARG A 95 -15.95 -0.80 -9.44
N THR A 96 -17.09 -0.96 -8.78
CA THR A 96 -17.14 -1.51 -7.42
C THR A 96 -17.12 -3.03 -7.39
N MET A 97 -17.73 -3.71 -8.36
CA MET A 97 -17.95 -5.15 -8.34
C MET A 97 -17.09 -5.96 -9.32
N TRP A 98 -16.52 -5.35 -10.37
CA TRP A 98 -15.81 -6.09 -11.43
C TRP A 98 -14.33 -5.75 -11.52
N PHE A 99 -13.99 -4.53 -11.96
CA PHE A 99 -12.61 -4.09 -12.08
C PHE A 99 -12.49 -2.56 -11.99
N GLU A 100 -11.30 -2.09 -11.64
CA GLU A 100 -10.99 -0.67 -11.56
C GLU A 100 -9.57 -0.39 -12.02
N LEU A 101 -9.36 0.78 -12.63
CA LEU A 101 -8.04 1.27 -13.00
C LEU A 101 -7.49 2.14 -11.86
N TYR A 102 -6.26 1.85 -11.44
CA TYR A 102 -5.57 2.57 -10.36
C TYR A 102 -4.27 3.19 -10.85
N GLU A 103 -3.89 4.34 -10.32
CA GLU A 103 -2.53 4.90 -10.42
C GLU A 103 -1.84 4.72 -9.06
N ILE A 104 -0.57 4.31 -9.06
CA ILE A 104 0.24 4.22 -7.85
C ILE A 104 0.89 5.58 -7.54
N PRO A 105 0.53 6.23 -6.41
CA PRO A 105 1.04 7.56 -6.09
C PRO A 105 2.32 7.54 -5.23
N THR A 106 2.61 6.42 -4.54
CA THR A 106 3.67 6.31 -3.52
C THR A 106 4.58 5.11 -3.74
N GLY A 107 5.84 5.21 -3.32
CA GLY A 107 6.85 4.16 -3.44
C GLY A 107 6.85 3.08 -2.34
N SER A 108 5.73 2.88 -1.62
CA SER A 108 5.63 1.91 -0.52
C SER A 108 5.68 0.44 -0.96
N MET A 109 5.38 0.17 -2.23
CA MET A 109 5.37 -1.18 -2.82
C MET A 109 6.57 -1.44 -3.73
N ARG A 110 7.63 -0.62 -3.66
CA ARG A 110 8.85 -0.85 -4.44
C ARG A 110 9.56 -2.11 -3.92
N PRO A 111 10.15 -2.95 -4.80
CA PRO A 111 10.27 -2.77 -6.25
C PRO A 111 9.06 -3.23 -7.08
N THR A 112 8.13 -3.98 -6.48
CA THR A 112 6.97 -4.60 -7.14
C THR A 112 6.13 -3.59 -7.90
N LEU A 113 5.65 -2.54 -7.23
CA LEU A 113 4.89 -1.45 -7.82
C LEU A 113 5.62 -0.13 -7.57
N GLN A 114 5.72 0.70 -8.61
CA GLN A 114 6.43 1.96 -8.60
C GLN A 114 5.48 3.14 -8.83
N GLU A 115 5.90 4.32 -8.39
CA GLU A 115 5.12 5.55 -8.59
C GLU A 115 4.92 5.80 -10.08
N LYS A 116 3.67 6.07 -10.49
CA LYS A 116 3.17 6.19 -11.88
C LYS A 116 2.87 4.89 -12.62
N ASP A 117 2.95 3.73 -11.96
CA ASP A 117 2.33 2.53 -12.53
C ASP A 117 0.81 2.69 -12.59
N HIS A 118 0.20 2.35 -13.73
CA HIS A 118 -1.25 2.20 -13.84
C HIS A 118 -1.64 0.73 -13.90
N LEU A 119 -2.55 0.35 -13.00
CA LEU A 119 -2.92 -1.02 -12.70
C LEU A 119 -4.35 -1.31 -13.08
N VAL A 120 -4.61 -2.54 -13.52
CA VAL A 120 -5.94 -3.14 -13.50
C VAL A 120 -6.09 -3.89 -12.17
N VAL A 121 -7.12 -3.55 -11.42
CA VAL A 121 -7.47 -4.21 -10.16
C VAL A 121 -8.73 -5.04 -10.36
N SER A 122 -8.65 -6.33 -10.06
CA SER A 122 -9.79 -7.23 -10.04
C SER A 122 -10.55 -7.08 -8.72
N LYS A 123 -11.84 -6.73 -8.79
CA LYS A 123 -12.75 -6.65 -7.63
C LYS A 123 -13.42 -7.98 -7.29
N THR A 124 -13.17 -9.00 -8.11
CA THR A 124 -13.72 -10.37 -8.00
C THR A 124 -12.63 -11.39 -7.63
N ALA A 125 -11.51 -10.93 -7.08
CA ALA A 125 -10.39 -11.79 -6.70
C ALA A 125 -10.78 -12.79 -5.61
N PHE A 126 -11.51 -12.33 -4.59
CA PHE A 126 -11.88 -13.11 -3.40
C PHE A 126 -13.29 -12.82 -2.87
N GLY A 127 -14.05 -11.94 -3.52
CA GLY A 127 -15.38 -11.58 -3.04
C GLY A 127 -16.14 -10.69 -4.02
N ILE A 128 -17.33 -10.26 -3.60
CA ILE A 128 -18.20 -9.31 -4.29
C ILE A 128 -18.48 -8.15 -3.34
N ASN A 129 -17.88 -7.00 -3.60
CA ASN A 129 -18.03 -5.83 -2.73
C ASN A 129 -19.47 -5.27 -2.74
N ILE A 130 -19.88 -4.68 -1.63
CA ILE A 130 -21.09 -3.85 -1.57
C ILE A 130 -20.77 -2.46 -2.17
N PRO A 131 -21.50 -1.98 -3.19
CA PRO A 131 -21.26 -0.66 -3.77
C PRO A 131 -21.33 0.47 -2.72
N LEU A 132 -20.34 1.38 -2.76
CA LEU A 132 -20.26 2.59 -1.92
C LEU A 132 -20.23 2.33 -0.39
N LYS A 133 -20.08 1.09 0.06
CA LYS A 133 -20.02 0.73 1.48
C LYS A 133 -18.87 -0.23 1.75
N ARG A 134 -18.50 -0.36 3.03
CA ARG A 134 -17.64 -1.45 3.45
C ARG A 134 -18.38 -2.78 3.54
N GLY A 135 -17.63 -3.88 3.43
CA GLY A 135 -18.18 -5.23 3.40
C GLY A 135 -18.40 -5.82 2.00
N HIS A 136 -18.89 -7.06 2.01
CA HIS A 136 -19.01 -7.95 0.86
C HIS A 136 -20.40 -8.60 0.84
N PHE A 137 -21.02 -8.72 -0.33
CA PHE A 137 -22.19 -9.60 -0.51
C PHE A 137 -21.81 -11.07 -0.46
N TYR A 138 -20.60 -11.40 -0.90
CA TYR A 138 -20.01 -12.72 -0.85
C TYR A 138 -18.50 -12.55 -0.63
N PHE A 139 -17.92 -13.33 0.26
CA PHE A 139 -16.49 -13.31 0.55
C PHE A 139 -16.02 -14.73 0.80
N ASP A 140 -14.86 -15.07 0.22
CA ASP A 140 -14.25 -16.37 0.33
C ASP A 140 -12.81 -16.21 0.84
N PRO A 141 -12.57 -16.48 2.14
CA PRO A 141 -11.25 -16.35 2.75
C PRO A 141 -10.19 -17.28 2.14
N ASP A 142 -10.58 -18.37 1.46
CA ASP A 142 -9.66 -19.33 0.87
C ASP A 142 -9.10 -18.84 -0.46
N LEU A 143 -9.83 -17.97 -1.16
CA LEU A 143 -9.33 -17.27 -2.34
C LEU A 143 -8.26 -16.23 -2.01
N ILE A 144 -8.16 -15.82 -0.75
CA ILE A 144 -7.09 -14.95 -0.27
C ILE A 144 -5.87 -15.78 0.09
N LYS A 145 -4.76 -15.47 -0.59
CA LYS A 145 -3.47 -16.14 -0.38
C LYS A 145 -2.49 -15.19 0.30
N ARG A 146 -1.58 -15.75 1.11
CA ARG A 146 -0.45 -14.99 1.64
C ARG A 146 0.43 -14.55 0.48
N ASN A 147 1.20 -13.49 0.68
CA ASN A 147 2.03 -12.85 -0.33
C ASN A 147 1.28 -12.23 -1.51
N GLN A 148 -0.05 -12.21 -1.50
CA GLN A 148 -0.85 -11.53 -2.51
C GLN A 148 -0.88 -10.02 -2.27
N THR A 149 -0.73 -9.22 -3.32
CA THR A 149 -0.99 -7.78 -3.25
C THR A 149 -2.49 -7.54 -3.22
N ILE A 150 -2.94 -6.76 -2.25
CA ILE A 150 -4.35 -6.46 -2.03
C ILE A 150 -4.61 -4.96 -2.03
N ILE A 151 -5.81 -4.61 -2.49
CA ILE A 151 -6.38 -3.27 -2.35
C ILE A 151 -7.38 -3.30 -1.21
N PHE A 152 -7.28 -2.35 -0.29
CA PHE A 152 -8.25 -2.17 0.79
C PHE A 152 -8.54 -0.70 1.03
N THR A 153 -9.65 -0.42 1.69
CA THR A 153 -10.03 0.94 2.10
C THR A 153 -9.56 1.24 3.52
N GLY A 154 -9.11 2.47 3.79
CA GLY A 154 -8.76 2.94 5.15
C GLY A 154 -9.98 3.27 6.03
N ALA A 155 -11.18 2.78 5.70
CA ALA A 155 -12.41 3.13 6.40
C ALA A 155 -12.42 2.56 7.83
N GLY A 156 -12.64 3.41 8.83
CA GLY A 156 -12.68 2.98 10.23
C GLY A 156 -11.32 2.54 10.80
N MET A 157 -10.24 2.86 10.10
CA MET A 157 -8.86 2.60 10.54
C MET A 157 -8.23 3.88 11.09
N ASP A 158 -7.25 3.72 11.96
CA ASP A 158 -6.50 4.83 12.53
C ASP A 158 -5.42 5.33 11.56
N ILE A 159 -5.87 6.02 10.52
CA ILE A 159 -5.03 6.61 9.49
C ILE A 159 -5.44 8.08 9.35
N ALA A 160 -4.46 8.97 9.35
CA ALA A 160 -4.71 10.39 9.13
C ALA A 160 -5.18 10.65 7.69
N ASP A 161 -6.13 11.58 7.53
CA ASP A 161 -6.62 12.04 6.21
C ASP A 161 -7.08 10.88 5.31
N VAL A 162 -8.00 10.04 5.79
CA VAL A 162 -8.56 8.91 5.00
C VAL A 162 -9.71 9.32 4.08
N ASP A 163 -10.24 10.52 4.23
CA ASP A 163 -11.37 10.99 3.45
C ASP A 163 -10.96 11.37 2.02
N THR A 164 -11.84 11.10 1.08
CA THR A 164 -11.67 11.46 -0.33
C THR A 164 -13.03 11.67 -0.98
N ILE A 165 -13.06 12.17 -2.22
CA ILE A 165 -14.30 12.42 -2.95
C ILE A 165 -14.28 11.62 -4.26
N TYR A 166 -15.16 10.64 -4.35
CA TYR A 166 -15.36 9.80 -5.51
C TYR A 166 -16.13 10.55 -6.60
N PHE A 167 -15.59 10.54 -7.83
CA PHE A 167 -16.08 11.34 -8.97
C PHE A 167 -16.25 12.85 -8.68
N TYR A 168 -15.60 13.39 -7.65
CA TYR A 168 -15.86 14.74 -7.16
C TYR A 168 -17.32 14.99 -6.71
N LEU A 169 -18.11 13.92 -6.52
CA LEU A 169 -19.55 13.97 -6.23
C LEU A 169 -19.93 13.29 -4.91
N PHE A 170 -19.23 12.21 -4.52
CA PHE A 170 -19.62 11.39 -3.38
C PHE A 170 -18.49 11.28 -2.36
N PRO A 171 -18.75 11.41 -1.05
CA PRO A 171 -17.74 11.11 -0.05
C PRO A 171 -17.30 9.64 -0.18
N GLY A 172 -16.00 9.42 -0.07
CA GLY A 172 -15.37 8.11 -0.15
C GLY A 172 -14.19 8.03 0.79
N LYS A 173 -13.53 6.87 0.80
CA LYS A 173 -12.32 6.64 1.59
C LYS A 173 -11.15 6.27 0.69
N LYS A 174 -9.96 6.74 1.05
CA LYS A 174 -8.71 6.42 0.35
C LYS A 174 -8.50 4.91 0.31
N GLN A 175 -7.87 4.49 -0.78
CA GLN A 175 -7.56 3.09 -1.07
C GLN A 175 -6.05 2.89 -0.94
N PHE A 176 -5.67 1.77 -0.35
CA PHE A 176 -4.28 1.43 -0.09
C PHE A 176 -3.94 0.14 -0.81
N VAL A 177 -2.69 0.05 -1.26
CA VAL A 177 -2.11 -1.15 -1.89
C VAL A 177 -1.00 -1.63 -0.98
N LYS A 178 -1.09 -2.87 -0.52
CA LYS A 178 -0.10 -3.55 0.33
C LYS A 178 -0.03 -5.03 0.00
N ARG A 179 1.03 -5.70 0.44
CA ARG A 179 1.12 -7.16 0.42
C ARG A 179 0.47 -7.73 1.67
N LEU A 180 -0.43 -8.68 1.48
CA LEU A 180 -1.01 -9.45 2.56
C LEU A 180 0.02 -10.48 3.01
N ILE A 181 0.48 -10.35 4.25
CA ILE A 181 1.49 -11.22 4.84
C ILE A 181 0.82 -12.28 5.70
N GLY A 182 -0.06 -11.87 6.62
CA GLY A 182 -0.75 -12.78 7.54
C GLY A 182 -2.27 -12.79 7.36
N LYS A 183 -2.86 -13.95 7.55
CA LYS A 183 -4.30 -14.22 7.61
C LYS A 183 -4.80 -14.31 9.06
N PRO A 184 -6.12 -14.19 9.31
CA PRO A 184 -6.68 -14.35 10.64
C PRO A 184 -6.24 -15.66 11.32
N GLY A 185 -5.72 -15.57 12.54
CA GLY A 185 -5.23 -16.70 13.32
C GLY A 185 -3.79 -17.14 13.04
N ASP A 186 -3.09 -16.54 12.06
CA ASP A 186 -1.67 -16.81 11.85
C ASP A 186 -0.83 -16.28 13.02
N THR A 187 0.26 -16.97 13.35
CA THR A 187 1.30 -16.48 14.26
C THR A 187 2.63 -16.33 13.52
N LEU A 188 3.19 -15.12 13.51
CA LEU A 188 4.34 -14.74 12.69
C LEU A 188 5.54 -14.25 13.53
N TYR A 189 6.74 -14.62 13.13
CA TYR A 189 8.00 -14.17 13.73
C TYR A 189 8.97 -13.72 12.64
N PHE A 190 9.63 -12.60 12.85
CA PHE A 190 10.53 -11.98 11.88
C PHE A 190 11.98 -12.30 12.24
N TYR A 191 12.77 -12.76 11.28
CA TYR A 191 14.19 -13.02 11.45
C TYR A 191 14.91 -12.76 10.14
N GLY A 192 15.99 -12.00 10.20
CA GLY A 192 16.86 -11.74 9.07
C GLY A 192 16.14 -11.14 7.87
N GLY A 193 15.11 -10.33 8.07
CA GLY A 193 14.28 -9.83 6.97
C GLY A 193 13.32 -10.86 6.35
N GLU A 194 13.30 -12.10 6.82
CA GLU A 194 12.33 -13.12 6.46
C GLU A 194 11.24 -13.27 7.52
N ILE A 195 10.20 -14.04 7.18
CA ILE A 195 9.09 -14.33 8.08
C ILE A 195 8.94 -15.85 8.22
N TYR A 196 8.87 -16.28 9.48
CA TYR A 196 8.59 -17.64 9.90
C TYR A 196 7.22 -17.64 10.58
N GLY A 197 6.44 -18.70 10.42
CA GLY A 197 5.12 -18.69 11.02
C GLY A 197 4.34 -19.97 10.91
N ILE A 198 3.23 -19.98 11.62
CA ILE A 198 2.22 -21.05 11.62
C ILE A 198 0.85 -20.49 11.30
N ASP A 199 0.00 -21.29 10.66
CA ASP A 199 -1.43 -20.97 10.55
C ASP A 199 -2.19 -21.25 11.85
N ARG A 200 -3.50 -20.98 11.83
CA ARG A 200 -4.41 -21.20 12.97
C ARG A 200 -4.39 -22.64 13.46
N GLU A 201 -4.18 -23.60 12.57
CA GLU A 201 -4.10 -25.03 12.87
C GLU A 201 -2.71 -25.45 13.38
N GLY A 202 -1.75 -24.53 13.42
CA GLY A 202 -0.39 -24.76 13.90
C GLY A 202 0.53 -25.37 12.85
N LYS A 203 0.14 -25.37 11.58
CA LYS A 203 0.96 -25.88 10.47
C LYS A 203 1.96 -24.81 10.05
N ASP A 204 3.20 -25.23 9.80
CA ASP A 204 4.26 -24.36 9.28
C ASP A 204 3.89 -23.79 7.89
N ILE A 205 3.92 -22.46 7.80
CA ILE A 205 3.65 -21.66 6.59
C ILE A 205 4.87 -20.86 6.14
N SER A 206 6.04 -21.06 6.75
CA SER A 206 7.26 -20.28 6.49
C SER A 206 7.68 -20.36 5.03
N ARG A 207 7.58 -21.54 4.40
CA ARG A 207 7.87 -21.73 2.96
C ARG A 207 6.91 -20.95 2.05
N GLU A 208 5.64 -20.81 2.43
CA GLU A 208 4.68 -20.00 1.67
C GLU A 208 5.08 -18.51 1.74
N LEU A 209 5.45 -18.05 2.94
CA LEU A 209 5.87 -16.68 3.22
C LEU A 209 7.18 -16.32 2.52
N GLN A 210 8.11 -17.25 2.42
CA GLN A 210 9.44 -17.08 1.79
C GLN A 210 9.44 -17.47 0.29
N SER A 211 8.32 -17.22 -0.41
CA SER A 211 8.20 -17.57 -1.83
C SER A 211 9.31 -16.93 -2.70
N PRO A 212 9.80 -17.62 -3.75
CA PRO A 212 10.86 -17.08 -4.61
C PRO A 212 10.57 -15.71 -5.24
N SER A 213 9.30 -15.36 -5.44
CA SER A 213 8.90 -14.04 -5.92
C SER A 213 9.24 -12.89 -4.96
N LEU A 214 9.52 -13.20 -3.70
CA LEU A 214 9.86 -12.25 -2.64
C LEU A 214 11.32 -12.33 -2.19
N ALA A 215 12.17 -13.10 -2.85
CA ALA A 215 13.56 -13.33 -2.41
C ALA A 215 14.40 -12.03 -2.22
N ASN A 216 13.98 -10.92 -2.83
CA ASN A 216 14.64 -9.61 -2.73
C ASN A 216 13.83 -8.57 -1.91
N ILE A 217 12.85 -9.03 -1.13
CA ILE A 217 12.00 -8.18 -0.30
C ILE A 217 12.20 -8.63 1.14
N ASP A 218 12.74 -7.74 1.97
CA ASP A 218 12.80 -7.99 3.40
C ASP A 218 11.57 -7.46 4.12
N HIS A 219 11.32 -8.04 5.28
CA HIS A 219 10.26 -7.67 6.19
C HIS A 219 10.84 -7.30 7.55
N VAL A 220 10.47 -6.10 8.04
CA VAL A 220 10.90 -5.58 9.33
C VAL A 220 9.67 -5.37 10.22
N PRO A 221 9.66 -5.85 11.48
CA PRO A 221 8.44 -5.92 12.30
C PRO A 221 7.93 -4.58 12.85
N PHE A 222 8.71 -3.50 12.78
CA PHE A 222 8.35 -2.19 13.33
C PHE A 222 8.76 -1.03 12.42
N ILE A 223 8.25 0.17 12.75
CA ILE A 223 8.74 1.45 12.23
C ILE A 223 9.64 2.12 13.27
N HIS A 224 9.21 2.14 14.54
CA HIS A 224 9.96 2.67 15.68
C HIS A 224 9.84 1.73 16.88
N PHE A 225 10.89 1.64 17.70
CA PHE A 225 10.87 0.81 18.90
C PHE A 225 9.86 1.26 19.95
N ASN A 226 9.68 2.56 20.13
CA ASN A 226 8.66 3.15 21.01
C ASN A 226 7.24 2.96 20.49
N GLY A 227 7.07 2.50 19.24
CA GLY A 227 5.75 2.37 18.61
C GLY A 227 4.93 3.66 18.74
N ARG A 228 3.64 3.51 19.04
CA ARG A 228 2.77 4.63 19.43
C ARG A 228 2.66 4.69 20.95
N MET A 229 3.03 5.83 21.51
CA MET A 229 2.93 6.12 22.94
C MET A 229 1.58 6.76 23.26
N GLU A 230 0.71 6.02 23.98
CA GLU A 230 -0.60 6.51 24.40
C GLU A 230 -0.57 6.94 25.87
N VAL A 231 -1.00 8.18 26.11
CA VAL A 231 -1.11 8.77 27.45
C VAL A 231 -2.59 8.78 27.87
N PRO A 232 -2.94 8.37 29.10
CA PRO A 232 -4.29 8.44 29.65
C PRO A 232 -4.93 9.82 29.51
N ALA A 233 -6.21 9.85 29.17
CA ALA A 233 -6.98 11.09 28.97
C ALA A 233 -7.19 11.91 30.26
N LYS A 234 -7.12 11.28 31.44
CA LYS A 234 -7.19 11.98 32.73
C LYS A 234 -5.78 12.18 33.26
N ASN A 235 -5.43 13.43 33.56
CA ASN A 235 -4.22 13.74 34.29
C ASN A 235 -4.27 13.05 35.66
N THR A 236 -3.36 12.13 35.93
CA THR A 236 -3.30 11.39 37.19
C THR A 236 -2.65 12.19 38.33
N GLY A 237 -2.34 13.48 38.11
CA GLY A 237 -1.81 14.37 39.14
C GLY A 237 -0.33 14.16 39.49
N GLY A 238 0.36 13.23 38.79
CA GLY A 238 1.80 12.99 38.93
C GLY A 238 2.63 13.70 37.85
N ILE A 239 3.95 13.84 38.09
CA ILE A 239 4.90 14.50 37.17
C ILE A 239 4.96 13.80 35.80
N PHE A 240 4.82 12.46 35.78
CA PHE A 240 4.69 11.66 34.56
C PHE A 240 3.46 10.76 34.65
N THR A 241 2.60 10.82 33.65
CA THR A 241 1.43 9.94 33.52
C THR A 241 1.90 8.58 32.96
N PRO A 242 1.37 7.44 33.43
CA PRO A 242 1.68 6.14 32.84
C PRO A 242 1.46 6.13 31.32
N ILE A 243 2.34 5.50 30.57
CA ILE A 243 2.32 5.44 29.10
C ILE A 243 2.07 4.01 28.65
N THR A 244 1.15 3.82 27.72
CA THR A 244 0.97 2.53 27.04
C THR A 244 1.71 2.56 25.71
N VAL A 245 2.64 1.62 25.54
CA VAL A 245 3.39 1.40 24.31
C VAL A 245 2.55 0.50 23.40
N ARG A 246 2.26 0.95 22.18
CA ARG A 246 1.52 0.17 21.19
C ARG A 246 2.36 -0.14 19.96
N GLN A 247 2.33 -1.38 19.52
CA GLN A 247 2.90 -1.82 18.24
C GLN A 247 1.79 -2.40 17.37
N MET A 248 1.72 -2.00 16.09
CA MET A 248 0.60 -2.36 15.21
C MET A 248 -0.78 -2.08 15.83
N ASN A 249 -0.89 -0.99 16.61
CA ASN A 249 -2.05 -0.65 17.44
C ASN A 249 -2.44 -1.67 18.53
N LEU A 250 -1.65 -2.70 18.78
CA LEU A 250 -1.81 -3.58 19.94
C LEU A 250 -1.10 -2.98 21.15
N PRO A 251 -1.73 -2.95 22.34
CA PRO A 251 -1.03 -2.59 23.57
C PRO A 251 -0.03 -3.70 23.92
N VAL A 252 1.26 -3.36 23.99
CA VAL A 252 2.34 -4.34 24.20
C VAL A 252 3.02 -4.17 25.56
N ALA A 253 3.23 -2.92 25.99
CA ALA A 253 3.88 -2.63 27.26
C ALA A 253 3.27 -1.41 27.94
N LYS A 254 3.49 -1.31 29.24
CA LYS A 254 3.14 -0.14 30.04
C LYS A 254 4.39 0.37 30.75
N LEU A 255 4.64 1.68 30.67
CA LEU A 255 5.75 2.38 31.30
C LEU A 255 5.20 3.39 32.31
N GLU A 256 5.82 3.50 33.47
CA GLU A 256 5.42 4.43 34.53
C GLU A 256 6.61 4.82 35.41
N LEU A 257 6.41 5.78 36.30
CA LEU A 257 7.36 6.07 37.37
C LEU A 257 6.90 5.39 38.66
N SER A 258 7.82 4.72 39.33
CA SER A 258 7.62 4.30 40.71
C SER A 258 7.48 5.51 41.64
N PRO A 259 6.96 5.34 42.88
CA PRO A 259 6.94 6.40 43.89
C PRO A 259 8.30 7.05 44.19
N SER A 260 9.40 6.34 43.87
CA SER A 260 10.77 6.84 44.01
C SER A 260 11.30 7.59 42.78
N ASN A 261 10.42 7.96 41.84
CA ASN A 261 10.73 8.58 40.53
C ASN A 261 11.65 7.76 39.62
N LYS A 262 11.76 6.44 39.86
CA LYS A 262 12.47 5.53 38.95
C LYS A 262 11.54 5.04 37.83
N PRO A 263 11.96 5.08 36.55
CA PRO A 263 11.25 4.44 35.46
C PRO A 263 11.09 2.94 35.69
N THR A 264 9.87 2.45 35.49
CA THR A 264 9.51 1.04 35.58
C THR A 264 8.58 0.69 34.43
N GLY A 265 8.65 -0.54 33.94
CA GLY A 265 7.74 -1.00 32.90
C GLY A 265 7.56 -2.50 32.89
N HIS A 266 6.49 -2.95 32.25
CA HIS A 266 6.12 -4.35 32.12
C HIS A 266 5.37 -4.59 30.82
N LEU A 267 5.45 -5.81 30.31
CA LEU A 267 4.67 -6.26 29.16
C LEU A 267 3.20 -6.47 29.57
N LEU A 268 2.30 -6.24 28.63
CA LEU A 268 0.86 -6.43 28.79
C LEU A 268 0.40 -7.76 28.19
N PRO A 269 -0.62 -8.44 28.74
CA PRO A 269 -1.19 -9.63 28.13
C PRO A 269 -1.66 -9.37 26.68
N PRO A 270 -1.51 -10.36 25.76
CA PRO A 270 -1.02 -11.72 25.99
C PRO A 270 0.52 -11.85 26.02
N TYR A 271 1.25 -10.74 25.86
CA TYR A 271 2.72 -10.72 25.78
C TYR A 271 3.42 -10.69 27.13
N ALA A 272 2.67 -10.70 28.24
CA ALA A 272 3.19 -10.78 29.60
C ALA A 272 3.77 -12.17 29.91
N LEU A 273 4.85 -12.53 29.21
CA LEU A 273 5.54 -13.81 29.25
C LEU A 273 6.92 -13.66 29.92
N ASP A 274 7.58 -14.77 30.19
CA ASP A 274 9.00 -14.78 30.58
C ASP A 274 9.87 -14.28 29.41
N GLY A 275 10.21 -12.99 29.45
CA GLY A 275 10.99 -12.30 28.42
C GLY A 275 10.96 -10.78 28.61
N ASP A 276 11.51 -10.04 27.66
CA ASP A 276 11.41 -8.58 27.56
C ASP A 276 10.82 -8.17 26.21
N TYR A 277 10.60 -6.88 26.02
CA TYR A 277 9.99 -6.30 24.83
C TYR A 277 10.71 -6.65 23.53
N PHE A 278 12.05 -6.76 23.55
CA PHE A 278 12.80 -7.15 22.36
C PHE A 278 12.63 -8.63 21.99
N ASP A 279 12.19 -9.51 22.90
CA ASP A 279 11.97 -10.93 22.55
C ASP A 279 10.71 -11.12 21.68
N LEU A 280 9.88 -10.08 21.58
CA LEU A 280 8.64 -10.11 20.83
C LEU A 280 8.89 -10.00 19.32
N TRP A 281 8.27 -10.91 18.56
CA TRP A 281 7.99 -10.91 17.12
C TRP A 281 9.20 -10.58 16.22
N GLY A 282 10.42 -10.85 16.71
CA GLY A 282 11.66 -10.64 15.99
C GLY A 282 12.46 -9.40 16.37
N PHE A 283 12.00 -8.53 17.28
CA PHE A 283 12.66 -7.25 17.59
C PHE A 283 14.14 -7.41 17.98
N LYS A 284 14.50 -8.51 18.63
CA LYS A 284 15.86 -8.87 19.06
C LYS A 284 16.87 -8.90 17.92
N ASP A 285 16.44 -9.31 16.72
CA ASP A 285 17.28 -9.43 15.53
C ASP A 285 17.58 -8.07 14.87
N PHE A 286 16.68 -7.09 15.04
CA PHE A 286 16.74 -5.83 14.31
C PHE A 286 17.23 -4.66 15.17
N GLY A 287 18.08 -3.84 14.57
CA GLY A 287 18.49 -2.52 15.03
C GLY A 287 18.13 -1.43 14.03
N MET A 288 18.15 -0.17 14.48
CA MET A 288 18.12 1.01 13.60
C MET A 288 19.52 1.62 13.52
N GLY A 289 20.01 1.80 12.29
CA GLY A 289 21.38 2.22 12.02
C GLY A 289 21.50 3.69 11.60
N ARG A 290 22.58 4.35 12.01
CA ARG A 290 23.08 5.59 11.37
C ARG A 290 24.61 5.57 11.28
N LEU A 291 25.14 6.28 10.29
CA LEU A 291 26.58 6.41 10.06
C LEU A 291 27.12 7.68 10.72
N LEU A 292 28.24 7.57 11.42
CA LEU A 292 28.90 8.65 12.15
C LEU A 292 30.38 8.74 11.79
N THR A 293 30.94 9.95 11.79
CA THR A 293 32.40 10.14 11.85
C THR A 293 32.91 9.81 13.25
N LYS A 294 34.23 9.68 13.41
CA LYS A 294 34.85 9.45 14.73
C LYS A 294 34.48 10.56 15.73
N GLU A 295 34.53 11.81 15.30
CA GLU A 295 34.21 12.98 16.10
C GLU A 295 32.73 12.97 16.52
N GLU A 296 31.85 12.57 15.60
CA GLU A 296 30.42 12.45 15.89
C GLU A 296 30.12 11.29 16.85
N VAL A 297 30.86 10.17 16.77
CA VAL A 297 30.73 9.08 17.77
C VAL A 297 31.07 9.60 19.16
N LEU A 298 32.22 10.26 19.32
CA LEU A 298 32.65 10.82 20.61
C LEU A 298 31.70 11.89 21.14
N LYS A 299 31.06 12.65 20.24
CA LYS A 299 30.14 13.73 20.61
C LYS A 299 28.72 13.26 20.92
N TYR A 300 28.19 12.29 20.18
CA TYR A 300 26.77 11.95 20.19
C TYR A 300 26.43 10.58 20.77
N THR A 301 27.43 9.74 21.07
CA THR A 301 27.21 8.41 21.66
C THR A 301 27.73 8.35 23.09
N SER A 302 27.62 7.17 23.72
CA SER A 302 28.24 6.90 25.03
C SER A 302 29.53 6.09 24.90
N ALA A 303 30.05 5.88 23.69
CA ALA A 303 31.32 5.21 23.47
C ALA A 303 32.47 6.06 24.02
N GLN A 304 33.42 5.42 24.72
CA GLN A 304 34.59 6.08 25.31
C GLN A 304 35.77 6.16 24.32
N GLU A 305 36.83 6.87 24.71
CA GLU A 305 38.09 6.97 23.96
C GLU A 305 38.72 5.58 23.74
N GLY A 306 39.38 5.39 22.59
CA GLY A 306 39.93 4.08 22.16
C GLY A 306 39.36 3.53 20.85
N LEU A 307 38.53 4.29 20.13
CA LEU A 307 37.99 3.90 18.82
C LEU A 307 39.11 3.67 17.78
N SER A 308 39.11 2.48 17.18
CA SER A 308 39.98 2.08 16.07
C SER A 308 39.91 3.07 14.91
N ASN A 309 40.99 3.34 14.19
CA ASN A 309 40.92 4.23 13.03
C ASN A 309 40.05 3.63 11.92
N ALA A 310 38.90 4.26 11.62
CA ALA A 310 37.94 3.81 10.62
C ALA A 310 37.33 5.02 9.89
N PRO A 311 37.08 4.95 8.57
CA PRO A 311 36.43 6.01 7.81
C PRO A 311 35.09 6.48 8.40
N LEU A 312 34.26 5.53 8.84
CA LEU A 312 32.97 5.78 9.49
C LEU A 312 32.69 4.70 10.52
N TYR A 313 31.69 4.94 11.36
CA TYR A 313 31.15 4.00 12.33
C TYR A 313 29.66 3.88 12.13
N MET A 314 29.12 2.68 12.33
CA MET A 314 27.70 2.44 12.40
C MET A 314 27.26 2.42 13.86
N GLU A 315 26.46 3.39 14.26
CA GLU A 315 25.71 3.30 15.51
C GLU A 315 24.43 2.51 15.23
N ILE A 316 24.20 1.48 16.05
CA ILE A 316 23.05 0.60 15.99
C ILE A 316 22.28 0.79 17.30
N ALA A 317 21.04 1.29 17.20
CA ALA A 317 20.07 1.27 18.28
C ALA A 317 19.32 -0.08 18.22
N HIS A 318 19.31 -0.87 19.29
CA HIS A 318 18.71 -2.20 19.30
C HIS A 318 18.18 -2.59 20.68
N HIS A 319 17.57 -3.77 20.75
CA HIS A 319 17.10 -4.41 21.99
C HIS A 319 16.28 -3.45 22.88
N PRO A 320 15.16 -2.91 22.37
CA PRO A 320 14.24 -2.12 23.19
C PRO A 320 13.71 -2.93 24.37
N SER A 321 13.80 -2.37 25.57
CA SER A 321 13.42 -3.03 26.82
C SER A 321 12.28 -2.29 27.51
N ALA A 322 11.20 -3.01 27.82
CA ALA A 322 10.13 -2.50 28.68
C ALA A 322 10.50 -2.64 30.16
N LYS A 323 11.39 -3.59 30.50
CA LYS A 323 11.85 -3.80 31.89
C LYS A 323 12.85 -2.74 32.36
N HIS A 324 13.60 -2.15 31.43
CA HIS A 324 14.60 -1.12 31.71
C HIS A 324 14.29 0.21 30.99
N PRO A 325 13.11 0.81 31.18
CA PRO A 325 12.73 2.02 30.46
C PRO A 325 13.62 3.21 30.83
N LYS A 326 13.67 4.19 29.94
CA LYS A 326 14.50 5.39 30.10
C LYS A 326 13.65 6.65 29.98
N ILE A 327 14.09 7.71 30.65
CA ILE A 327 13.57 9.05 30.39
C ILE A 327 14.39 9.61 29.23
N GLU A 328 13.71 9.97 28.15
CA GLU A 328 14.30 10.52 26.94
C GLU A 328 13.65 11.86 26.59
N ARG A 329 14.22 12.59 25.64
CA ARG A 329 13.61 13.82 25.11
C ARG A 329 12.90 13.51 23.80
N ASP A 330 11.64 13.93 23.70
CA ASP A 330 10.91 13.86 22.45
C ASP A 330 11.35 14.94 21.45
N HIS A 331 10.71 14.95 20.28
CA HIS A 331 10.98 15.91 19.22
C HIS A 331 10.77 17.39 19.60
N MET A 332 10.00 17.67 20.64
CA MET A 332 9.78 19.01 21.17
C MET A 332 10.74 19.32 22.34
N GLY A 333 11.67 18.42 22.64
CA GLY A 333 12.60 18.53 23.77
C GLY A 333 11.99 18.20 25.14
N ARG A 334 10.73 17.71 25.17
CA ARG A 334 10.02 17.36 26.41
C ARG A 334 10.53 16.04 26.93
N LEU A 335 10.66 15.92 28.25
CA LEU A 335 11.01 14.64 28.86
C LEU A 335 9.81 13.68 28.75
N VAL A 336 10.04 12.48 28.26
CA VAL A 336 9.06 11.41 28.12
C VAL A 336 9.67 10.08 28.57
N LEU A 337 8.83 9.14 29.01
CA LEU A 337 9.28 7.76 29.24
C LEU A 337 9.29 7.01 27.90
N GLY A 338 10.39 6.35 27.58
CA GLY A 338 10.57 5.50 26.41
C GLY A 338 11.00 4.10 26.81
N VAL A 339 10.88 3.14 25.88
CA VAL A 339 11.51 1.82 26.08
C VAL A 339 13.03 2.01 26.15
N GLY A 340 13.69 1.22 26.98
CA GLY A 340 15.13 1.29 27.13
C GLY A 340 15.84 0.77 25.89
N ILE A 341 16.50 1.66 25.15
CA ILE A 341 17.25 1.26 23.95
C ILE A 341 18.72 1.05 24.29
N THR A 342 19.29 -0.06 23.79
CA THR A 342 20.72 -0.34 23.84
C THR A 342 21.39 0.18 22.56
N HIS A 343 22.61 0.69 22.69
CA HIS A 343 23.36 1.23 21.55
C HIS A 343 24.72 0.57 21.47
N SER A 344 25.09 0.23 20.24
CA SER A 344 26.38 -0.35 19.91
C SER A 344 26.99 0.34 18.70
N VAL A 345 28.33 0.39 18.68
CA VAL A 345 29.09 1.13 17.68
C VAL A 345 30.04 0.16 16.99
N LEU A 346 29.91 0.08 15.67
CA LEU A 346 30.65 -0.83 14.81
C LEU A 346 31.54 -0.03 13.85
N PRO A 347 32.88 -0.13 13.92
CA PRO A 347 33.76 0.53 12.95
C PRO A 347 33.57 -0.07 11.55
N LEU A 348 33.60 0.78 10.52
CA LEU A 348 33.43 0.35 9.12
C LEU A 348 34.71 0.58 8.32
N THR A 349 35.15 -0.45 7.61
CA THR A 349 36.26 -0.38 6.66
C THR A 349 35.79 0.15 5.30
N GLU A 350 36.73 0.50 4.42
CA GLU A 350 36.40 0.87 3.03
C GLU A 350 35.66 -0.24 2.27
N LYS A 351 35.97 -1.52 2.56
CA LYS A 351 35.25 -2.69 2.01
C LYS A 351 33.77 -2.62 2.40
N HIS A 352 33.47 -2.36 3.67
CA HIS A 352 32.10 -2.24 4.17
C HIS A 352 31.38 -1.04 3.56
N LEU A 353 32.07 0.10 3.39
CA LEU A 353 31.50 1.28 2.72
C LEU A 353 31.18 1.03 1.24
N LYS A 354 32.04 0.29 0.53
CA LYS A 354 31.77 -0.13 -0.86
C LYS A 354 30.57 -1.07 -0.94
N ALA A 355 30.45 -2.00 0.00
CA ALA A 355 29.25 -2.83 0.12
C ALA A 355 28.02 -1.95 0.29
N LEU A 356 27.98 -1.08 1.32
CA LEU A 356 26.87 -0.14 1.56
C LEU A 356 26.50 0.68 0.33
N GLN A 357 27.48 1.23 -0.40
CA GLN A 357 27.23 2.00 -1.62
C GLN A 357 26.55 1.16 -2.72
N SER A 358 26.98 -0.10 -2.89
CA SER A 358 26.52 -1.00 -3.96
C SER A 358 25.04 -1.40 -3.84
N HIS A 359 24.46 -1.32 -2.64
CA HIS A 359 23.05 -1.62 -2.40
C HIS A 359 22.27 -0.44 -1.80
N LEU A 360 22.88 0.75 -1.75
CA LEU A 360 22.21 1.94 -1.23
C LEU A 360 20.95 2.26 -2.05
N TYR A 361 19.86 2.57 -1.35
CA TYR A 361 18.65 3.09 -1.97
C TYR A 361 18.09 4.27 -1.21
N THR A 362 17.41 5.17 -1.91
CA THR A 362 16.75 6.36 -1.33
C THR A 362 15.32 6.47 -1.86
N ALA A 363 14.57 7.44 -1.34
CA ALA A 363 13.32 7.86 -1.97
C ALA A 363 13.60 8.46 -3.36
N ARG A 364 12.57 8.57 -4.21
CA ARG A 364 12.64 9.47 -5.37
C ARG A 364 12.81 10.91 -4.85
N PHE A 365 13.68 11.70 -5.45
CA PHE A 365 13.98 13.08 -5.03
C PHE A 365 14.12 14.02 -6.23
N ILE A 366 13.91 15.30 -5.98
CA ILE A 366 14.00 16.39 -6.95
C ILE A 366 15.19 17.27 -6.55
N VAL A 367 16.11 17.47 -7.49
CA VAL A 367 17.20 18.44 -7.37
C VAL A 367 16.80 19.71 -8.09
N LYS A 368 16.92 20.85 -7.41
CA LYS A 368 16.67 22.19 -7.94
C LYS A 368 17.59 23.21 -7.29
N GLY A 369 18.38 23.92 -8.07
CA GLY A 369 19.29 24.98 -7.57
C GLY A 369 20.33 24.43 -6.58
N GLY A 370 20.86 23.23 -6.83
CA GLY A 370 21.85 22.59 -5.97
C GLY A 370 21.33 22.11 -4.60
N LYS A 371 20.01 22.13 -4.39
CA LYS A 371 19.33 21.54 -3.23
C LYS A 371 18.47 20.38 -3.68
N ALA A 372 18.25 19.40 -2.79
CA ALA A 372 17.42 18.25 -3.09
C ALA A 372 16.30 18.05 -2.06
N SER A 373 15.14 17.58 -2.52
CA SER A 373 13.97 17.33 -1.68
C SER A 373 13.26 16.06 -2.13
N ARG A 374 12.62 15.32 -1.21
CA ARG A 374 11.84 14.14 -1.54
C ARG A 374 10.72 14.45 -2.54
N TYR A 375 10.55 13.60 -3.55
CA TYR A 375 9.47 13.70 -4.52
C TYR A 375 8.11 13.57 -3.83
N GLY A 376 7.19 14.48 -4.15
CA GLY A 376 5.87 14.55 -3.51
C GLY A 376 5.85 15.22 -2.13
N SER A 377 7.00 15.58 -1.55
CA SER A 377 7.04 16.31 -0.27
C SER A 377 6.45 17.73 -0.41
N SER A 378 5.86 18.24 0.67
CA SER A 378 5.46 19.65 0.79
C SER A 378 6.68 20.58 0.81
N MET A 379 7.80 20.12 1.37
CA MET A 379 9.09 20.81 1.34
C MET A 379 9.71 20.70 -0.05
N LYS A 380 9.90 21.84 -0.73
CA LYS A 380 10.42 21.89 -2.10
C LYS A 380 11.89 22.31 -2.13
N ALA A 381 12.68 21.62 -2.95
CA ALA A 381 14.05 22.00 -3.25
C ALA A 381 14.12 23.43 -3.82
N GLY A 382 15.06 24.21 -3.30
CA GLY A 382 15.33 25.59 -3.68
C GLY A 382 16.07 26.33 -2.57
N ASN A 383 16.41 27.60 -2.83
CA ASN A 383 17.32 28.37 -1.97
C ASN A 383 16.81 28.60 -0.54
N MET A 384 15.50 28.59 -0.32
CA MET A 384 14.89 28.82 1.01
C MET A 384 14.70 27.53 1.83
N CYS A 385 15.12 26.37 1.32
CA CYS A 385 14.92 25.10 2.04
C CYS A 385 16.08 24.81 2.99
N THR A 386 15.90 25.16 4.27
CA THR A 386 16.92 24.97 5.33
C THR A 386 17.30 23.51 5.54
N TYR A 387 16.31 22.61 5.46
CA TYR A 387 16.52 21.18 5.74
C TYR A 387 16.72 20.31 4.49
N CYS A 388 16.89 20.93 3.32
CA CYS A 388 17.21 20.22 2.10
C CYS A 388 18.72 19.93 2.04
N PRO A 389 19.12 18.66 1.80
CA PRO A 389 20.52 18.34 1.53
C PRO A 389 21.03 19.07 0.29
N THR A 390 22.34 19.34 0.28
CA THR A 390 23.01 20.08 -0.78
C THR A 390 23.64 19.12 -1.79
N PHE A 391 23.33 19.33 -3.07
CA PHE A 391 23.84 18.57 -4.22
C PHE A 391 24.26 19.54 -5.33
N LYS A 392 25.31 20.34 -5.10
CA LYS A 392 25.75 21.39 -6.04
C LYS A 392 26.16 20.84 -7.41
N ASP A 393 26.74 19.65 -7.43
CA ASP A 393 27.28 19.04 -8.65
C ASP A 393 26.24 18.19 -9.39
N VAL A 394 25.04 18.01 -8.84
CA VAL A 394 23.97 17.24 -9.50
C VAL A 394 23.08 18.21 -10.28
N PRO A 395 22.89 17.99 -11.60
CA PRO A 395 22.00 18.83 -12.39
C PRO A 395 20.56 18.82 -11.88
N ASP A 396 19.82 19.87 -12.20
CA ASP A 396 18.39 19.95 -11.90
C ASP A 396 17.62 18.81 -12.59
N GLY A 397 16.71 18.18 -11.84
CA GLY A 397 15.95 17.03 -12.33
C GLY A 397 15.29 16.21 -11.23
N THR A 398 14.58 15.17 -11.64
CA THR A 398 14.03 14.17 -10.72
C THR A 398 14.83 12.88 -10.85
N TYR A 399 15.28 12.36 -9.71
CA TYR A 399 16.19 11.24 -9.61
C TYR A 399 15.65 10.20 -8.62
N GLN A 400 16.14 8.98 -8.74
CA GLN A 400 16.01 7.95 -7.72
C GLN A 400 17.29 7.15 -7.66
N PHE A 401 17.64 6.66 -6.47
CA PHE A 401 18.79 5.80 -6.26
C PHE A 401 18.30 4.49 -5.66
N TYR A 402 18.63 3.36 -6.26
CA TYR A 402 18.12 2.05 -5.86
C TYR A 402 19.14 0.96 -6.15
N TYR A 403 19.48 0.16 -5.13
CA TYR A 403 20.51 -0.89 -5.18
C TYR A 403 21.80 -0.44 -5.88
N GLY A 404 22.36 0.68 -5.40
CA GLY A 404 23.60 1.24 -5.94
C GLY A 404 23.50 1.88 -7.33
N LYS A 405 22.30 1.87 -7.96
CA LYS A 405 22.07 2.44 -9.29
C LYS A 405 21.22 3.70 -9.22
N GLY A 406 21.71 4.75 -9.88
CA GLY A 406 21.00 6.02 -10.05
C GLY A 406 20.20 6.05 -11.36
N TYR A 407 18.99 6.59 -11.29
CA TYR A 407 18.12 6.78 -12.46
C TYR A 407 17.60 8.22 -12.52
N LYS A 408 17.54 8.79 -13.73
CA LYS A 408 16.75 9.98 -14.02
C LYS A 408 15.32 9.58 -14.33
N VAL A 409 14.36 10.22 -13.68
CA VAL A 409 12.93 10.00 -13.91
C VAL A 409 12.45 10.95 -15.00
N LEU A 410 11.92 10.37 -16.07
CA LEU A 410 11.42 11.08 -17.25
C LEU A 410 9.90 11.22 -17.20
N PHE A 411 9.33 11.81 -18.27
CA PHE A 411 7.90 11.95 -18.43
C PHE A 411 7.18 10.60 -18.32
N GLY A 412 6.01 10.59 -17.68
CA GLY A 412 5.19 9.38 -17.52
C GLY A 412 5.74 8.35 -16.54
N GLY A 413 6.85 8.64 -15.82
CA GLY A 413 7.46 7.74 -14.84
C GLY A 413 8.56 6.83 -15.40
N THR A 414 8.89 6.95 -16.69
CA THR A 414 9.94 6.16 -17.33
C THR A 414 11.32 6.45 -16.73
N LEU A 415 12.13 5.42 -16.54
CA LEU A 415 13.45 5.52 -15.91
C LEU A 415 14.56 5.42 -16.97
N LYS A 416 15.57 6.30 -16.86
CA LYS A 416 16.83 6.19 -17.60
C LYS A 416 17.98 6.07 -16.60
N GLU A 417 18.75 5.00 -16.70
CA GLU A 417 19.94 4.81 -15.84
C GLU A 417 20.95 5.94 -16.09
N LEU A 418 21.56 6.43 -15.01
CA LEU A 418 22.57 7.47 -15.06
C LEU A 418 23.91 6.89 -15.50
N PRO A 419 24.74 7.65 -16.24
CA PRO A 419 26.07 7.19 -16.63
C PRO A 419 26.99 7.09 -15.40
N LYS A 420 27.98 6.20 -15.43
CA LYS A 420 28.82 5.85 -14.26
C LYS A 420 29.64 7.02 -13.70
N ASP A 421 29.94 8.01 -14.53
CA ASP A 421 30.64 9.25 -14.20
C ASP A 421 29.72 10.30 -13.55
N HIS A 422 28.41 10.04 -13.46
CA HIS A 422 27.47 10.96 -12.84
C HIS A 422 27.82 11.23 -11.36
N PRO A 423 27.75 12.48 -10.87
CA PRO A 423 28.16 12.84 -9.50
C PRO A 423 27.41 12.13 -8.36
N LEU A 424 26.31 11.43 -8.64
CA LEU A 424 25.63 10.59 -7.65
C LEU A 424 26.37 9.29 -7.36
N TYR A 425 27.26 8.84 -8.25
CA TYR A 425 28.05 7.62 -8.09
C TYR A 425 29.40 7.83 -7.42
N THR A 426 29.83 9.07 -7.16
CA THR A 426 31.13 9.33 -6.52
C THR A 426 31.21 8.59 -5.18
N PHE A 427 32.22 7.73 -5.04
CA PHE A 427 32.53 7.10 -3.77
C PHE A 427 33.19 8.12 -2.85
N SER A 428 32.55 8.43 -1.73
CA SER A 428 33.15 9.16 -0.63
C SER A 428 32.44 8.78 0.68
N PRO A 429 33.17 8.63 1.81
CA PRO A 429 32.54 8.37 3.11
C PRO A 429 31.46 9.40 3.45
N GLU A 430 31.68 10.68 3.17
CA GLU A 430 30.73 11.77 3.48
C GLU A 430 29.43 11.62 2.67
N LYS A 431 29.53 11.23 1.39
CA LYS A 431 28.35 11.02 0.53
C LYS A 431 27.58 9.77 0.94
N ILE A 432 28.28 8.70 1.30
CA ILE A 432 27.66 7.46 1.81
C ILE A 432 26.95 7.76 3.13
N GLN A 433 27.63 8.43 4.06
CA GLN A 433 27.06 8.88 5.32
C GLN A 433 25.81 9.72 5.10
N LEU A 434 25.90 10.74 4.25
CA LEU A 434 24.77 11.62 3.93
C LEU A 434 23.59 10.81 3.37
N LEU A 435 23.78 10.03 2.31
CA LEU A 435 22.69 9.30 1.65
C LEU A 435 22.10 8.18 2.53
N TYR A 436 22.94 7.51 3.34
CA TYR A 436 22.48 6.50 4.29
C TYR A 436 21.61 7.17 5.37
N ASN A 437 22.11 8.23 5.99
CA ASN A 437 21.45 8.93 7.09
C ASN A 437 20.22 9.73 6.68
N LEU A 438 20.17 10.23 5.44
CA LEU A 438 18.96 10.84 4.89
C LEU A 438 17.84 9.82 4.72
N GLY A 439 18.19 8.56 4.48
CA GLY A 439 17.22 7.50 4.35
C GLY A 439 16.21 7.73 3.23
N ILE A 440 15.00 7.25 3.51
CA ILE A 440 13.80 7.53 2.71
C ILE A 440 13.25 8.93 2.98
N GLU A 441 13.49 9.51 4.15
CA GLU A 441 12.92 10.80 4.51
C GLU A 441 13.56 11.96 3.74
N PHE A 442 14.82 11.78 3.35
CA PHE A 442 15.54 12.66 2.45
C PHE A 442 15.57 14.12 2.94
N HIS A 443 15.82 14.28 4.23
CA HIS A 443 15.79 15.54 4.97
C HIS A 443 16.96 15.61 5.97
N THR A 444 17.68 16.74 6.05
CA THR A 444 18.91 16.84 6.88
C THR A 444 18.67 16.81 8.39
N TYR A 445 17.42 16.91 8.82
CA TYR A 445 17.05 16.67 10.23
C TYR A 445 17.35 15.24 10.70
N TYR A 446 17.50 14.28 9.79
CA TYR A 446 17.93 12.92 10.12
C TYR A 446 19.46 12.78 10.14
N SER A 447 20.21 13.82 9.74
CA SER A 447 21.66 13.83 9.88
C SER A 447 22.07 13.94 11.35
N PRO A 448 23.27 13.46 11.75
CA PRO A 448 23.73 13.51 13.13
C PRO A 448 23.91 14.96 13.62
N HIS A 449 23.17 15.36 14.64
CA HIS A 449 23.28 16.72 15.19
C HIS A 449 23.13 16.81 16.71
N GLN A 450 22.72 15.73 17.38
CA GLN A 450 22.57 15.68 18.83
C GLN A 450 22.76 14.26 19.38
N LYS A 451 23.08 14.18 20.68
CA LYS A 451 23.12 12.93 21.44
C LYS A 451 21.72 12.36 21.57
N GLU A 452 21.60 11.03 21.45
CA GLU A 452 20.31 10.31 21.60
C GLU A 452 19.22 10.91 20.70
N GLN A 453 19.57 11.16 19.44
CA GLN A 453 18.67 11.77 18.47
C GLN A 453 17.41 10.93 18.30
N TYR A 454 16.26 11.52 18.63
CA TYR A 454 14.96 10.84 18.60
C TYR A 454 14.61 10.26 17.21
N PHE A 455 14.96 10.98 16.13
CA PHE A 455 14.65 10.58 14.76
C PHE A 455 15.86 9.97 14.06
N PHE A 456 15.89 8.66 14.03
CA PHE A 456 16.72 7.91 13.09
C PHE A 456 16.03 7.86 11.74
N PRO A 457 16.80 7.84 10.63
CA PRO A 457 16.22 7.46 9.36
C PRO A 457 15.70 6.02 9.45
N SER A 458 14.73 5.69 8.62
CA SER A 458 14.20 4.32 8.46
C SER A 458 15.24 3.39 7.81
N ARG A 459 16.35 3.15 8.51
CA ARG A 459 17.47 2.27 8.15
C ARG A 459 17.60 1.22 9.22
N TYR A 460 17.53 -0.03 8.80
CA TYR A 460 17.56 -1.17 9.71
C TYR A 460 18.83 -1.97 9.45
N VAL A 461 19.36 -2.52 10.53
CA VAL A 461 20.52 -3.39 10.57
C VAL A 461 20.07 -4.67 11.25
N TYR A 462 20.33 -5.83 10.66
CA TYR A 462 19.86 -7.10 11.20
C TYR A 462 20.81 -8.23 10.81
N TYR A 463 20.74 -9.37 11.52
CA TYR A 463 21.53 -10.54 11.17
C TYR A 463 20.75 -11.45 10.22
N ARG A 464 21.44 -12.06 9.25
CA ARG A 464 20.92 -13.21 8.51
C ARG A 464 22.07 -14.19 8.34
N ASP A 465 21.90 -15.40 8.87
CA ASP A 465 22.90 -16.47 8.82
C ASP A 465 24.28 -16.08 9.36
N GLY A 466 24.30 -15.18 10.36
CA GLY A 466 25.51 -14.67 11.01
C GLY A 466 26.22 -13.52 10.30
N ALA A 467 25.78 -13.11 9.11
CA ALA A 467 26.25 -11.88 8.47
C ALA A 467 25.34 -10.70 8.82
N LEU A 468 25.88 -9.48 8.80
CA LEU A 468 25.13 -8.25 9.04
C LEU A 468 24.60 -7.66 7.73
N TYR A 469 23.30 -7.41 7.73
CA TYR A 469 22.55 -6.90 6.60
C TYR A 469 22.04 -5.50 6.86
N THR A 470 21.93 -4.71 5.81
CA THR A 470 21.14 -3.48 5.79
C THR A 470 20.69 -3.22 4.37
N MET A 471 19.49 -2.65 4.20
CA MET A 471 18.95 -2.35 2.87
C MET A 471 18.83 -3.60 1.94
N GLY A 472 18.62 -4.79 2.50
CA GLY A 472 18.42 -6.03 1.73
C GLY A 472 19.67 -6.70 1.19
N ALA A 473 20.85 -6.32 1.70
CA ALA A 473 22.10 -6.96 1.32
C ALA A 473 23.07 -7.03 2.52
N PRO A 474 23.99 -8.02 2.52
CA PRO A 474 25.05 -8.06 3.52
C PRO A 474 26.02 -6.91 3.28
N PHE A 475 26.45 -6.26 4.36
CA PHE A 475 27.54 -5.27 4.32
C PHE A 475 28.75 -5.69 5.15
N ILE A 476 28.58 -6.66 6.06
CA ILE A 476 29.66 -7.35 6.77
C ILE A 476 29.35 -8.84 6.80
N GLU A 477 30.26 -9.66 6.26
CA GLU A 477 30.12 -11.12 6.22
C GLU A 477 30.36 -11.76 7.59
N LYS A 478 29.84 -12.97 7.78
CA LYS A 478 29.93 -13.73 9.05
C LYS A 478 31.37 -13.94 9.53
N ASP A 479 32.29 -14.16 8.60
CA ASP A 479 33.71 -14.44 8.83
C ASP A 479 34.58 -13.18 8.82
N ASP A 480 33.98 -11.99 8.70
CA ASP A 480 34.72 -10.73 8.71
C ASP A 480 35.34 -10.48 10.10
N PRO A 481 36.65 -10.21 10.20
CA PRO A 481 37.31 -9.96 11.48
C PRO A 481 36.70 -8.79 12.26
N THR A 482 36.20 -7.76 11.57
CA THR A 482 35.54 -6.63 12.21
C THR A 482 34.27 -7.06 12.94
N LEU A 483 33.49 -7.99 12.36
CA LEU A 483 32.30 -8.54 13.02
C LEU A 483 32.67 -9.42 14.21
N THR A 484 33.69 -10.26 14.06
CA THR A 484 34.17 -11.12 15.16
C THR A 484 34.60 -10.29 16.37
N HIS A 485 35.41 -9.26 16.16
CA HIS A 485 35.83 -8.35 17.23
C HIS A 485 34.66 -7.55 17.82
N PHE A 486 33.70 -7.13 16.98
CA PHE A 486 32.49 -6.46 17.45
C PHE A 486 31.69 -7.36 18.39
N ILE A 487 31.43 -8.61 18.02
CA ILE A 487 30.70 -9.58 18.85
C ILE A 487 31.42 -9.80 20.18
N GLN A 488 32.74 -10.02 20.16
CA GLN A 488 33.54 -10.14 21.39
C GLN A 488 33.41 -8.90 22.28
N SER A 489 33.46 -7.70 21.69
CA SER A 489 33.31 -6.45 22.44
C SER A 489 31.92 -6.30 23.05
N GLU A 490 30.87 -6.75 22.34
CA GLU A 490 29.49 -6.73 22.83
C GLU A 490 29.29 -7.66 24.03
N GLU A 491 29.87 -8.86 23.97
CA GLU A 491 29.84 -9.83 25.07
C GLU A 491 30.58 -9.30 26.31
N ILE A 492 31.76 -8.71 26.14
CA ILE A 492 32.53 -8.10 27.23
C ILE A 492 31.75 -6.92 27.84
N ARG A 493 31.10 -6.09 27.01
CA ARG A 493 30.25 -4.99 27.49
C ARG A 493 29.04 -5.51 28.28
N ALA A 494 28.42 -6.59 27.83
CA ALA A 494 27.31 -7.23 28.52
C ALA A 494 27.73 -7.78 29.89
N GLN A 495 28.87 -8.47 29.98
CA GLN A 495 29.40 -9.04 31.22
C GLN A 495 29.79 -7.96 32.26
N ASN A 496 30.32 -6.83 31.79
CA ASN A 496 30.73 -5.72 32.66
C ASN A 496 29.60 -4.74 32.99
N ALA A 497 28.42 -4.89 32.38
CA ALA A 497 27.31 -3.98 32.61
C ALA A 497 26.67 -4.23 33.99
N PRO A 498 26.37 -3.17 34.75
CA PRO A 498 25.71 -3.33 36.04
C PRO A 498 24.25 -3.77 35.88
N SER A 499 23.74 -4.55 36.83
CA SER A 499 22.38 -5.12 36.78
C SER A 499 21.25 -4.08 36.67
N TYR A 500 21.46 -2.86 37.19
CA TYR A 500 20.47 -1.77 37.11
C TYR A 500 20.50 -1.03 35.76
N ARG A 501 21.51 -1.25 34.92
CA ARG A 501 21.64 -0.69 33.57
C ARG A 501 22.33 -1.73 32.67
N PRO A 502 21.64 -2.84 32.34
CA PRO A 502 22.23 -3.91 31.56
C PRO A 502 22.57 -3.44 30.14
N HIS A 503 23.56 -4.10 29.54
CA HIS A 503 23.88 -4.00 28.13
C HIS A 503 23.47 -5.31 27.45
N PHE A 504 22.52 -5.23 26.53
CA PHE A 504 22.12 -6.40 25.73
C PHE A 504 22.99 -6.47 24.47
N PRO A 505 23.77 -7.53 24.25
CA PRO A 505 24.70 -7.59 23.14
C PRO A 505 23.97 -7.74 21.79
N PHE A 506 24.39 -6.98 20.76
CA PHE A 506 23.81 -7.11 19.41
C PHE A 506 24.44 -8.28 18.63
N VAL A 507 23.92 -9.48 18.87
CA VAL A 507 24.39 -10.74 18.28
C VAL A 507 23.25 -11.48 17.56
N ASP A 508 23.60 -12.33 16.61
CA ASP A 508 22.64 -13.11 15.81
C ASP A 508 21.81 -14.06 16.69
N PRO A 509 20.49 -13.85 16.82
CA PRO A 509 19.63 -14.69 17.65
C PRO A 509 19.30 -16.05 17.03
N LYS A 510 19.73 -16.31 15.78
CA LYS A 510 19.37 -17.47 14.94
C LYS A 510 17.90 -17.51 14.52
N PRO A 511 17.59 -18.15 13.38
CA PRO A 511 16.21 -18.36 13.00
C PRO A 511 15.51 -19.29 14.01
N PRO A 512 14.18 -19.22 14.13
CA PRO A 512 13.40 -20.04 15.07
C PRO A 512 13.25 -21.49 14.57
N LEU A 513 14.38 -22.17 14.38
CA LEU A 513 14.47 -23.53 13.88
C LEU A 513 15.12 -24.44 14.93
N LEU A 514 14.65 -25.68 14.99
CA LEU A 514 15.27 -26.76 15.75
C LEU A 514 16.54 -27.27 15.05
N GLU A 515 17.31 -28.12 15.72
CA GLU A 515 18.56 -28.69 15.18
C GLU A 515 18.37 -29.49 13.89
N ASP A 516 17.18 -30.08 13.70
CA ASP A 516 16.81 -30.82 12.49
C ASP A 516 16.33 -29.91 11.33
N GLY A 517 16.29 -28.60 11.55
CA GLY A 517 15.84 -27.58 10.60
C GLY A 517 14.31 -27.41 10.53
N SER A 518 13.54 -28.11 11.36
CA SER A 518 12.10 -27.87 11.49
C SER A 518 11.79 -26.62 12.31
N LEU A 519 10.61 -26.04 12.13
CA LEU A 519 10.20 -24.82 12.82
C LEU A 519 10.00 -25.07 14.33
N ASP A 520 10.56 -24.21 15.18
CA ASP A 520 10.29 -24.20 16.62
C ASP A 520 8.90 -23.61 16.91
N ILE A 521 7.87 -24.44 16.77
CA ILE A 521 6.46 -24.04 16.94
C ILE A 521 6.19 -23.48 18.36
N PRO A 522 6.67 -24.08 19.47
CA PRO A 522 6.52 -23.50 20.80
C PRO A 522 7.10 -22.09 20.92
N PHE A 523 8.28 -21.85 20.36
CA PHE A 523 8.89 -20.52 20.33
C PHE A 523 8.03 -19.52 19.54
N ILE A 524 7.58 -19.89 18.33
CA ILE A 524 6.71 -19.05 17.50
C ILE A 524 5.41 -18.70 18.22
N LYS A 525 4.76 -19.67 18.88
CA LYS A 525 3.53 -19.42 19.65
C LYS A 525 3.74 -18.48 20.83
N LYS A 526 4.91 -18.57 21.47
CA LYS A 526 5.24 -17.76 22.65
C LYS A 526 5.62 -16.33 22.24
N TYR A 527 6.49 -16.17 21.26
CA TYR A 527 7.11 -14.88 20.96
C TYR A 527 6.59 -14.25 19.66
N GLY A 528 5.79 -14.94 18.85
CA GLY A 528 5.27 -14.42 17.59
C GLY A 528 4.07 -13.48 17.73
N LEU A 529 3.81 -12.75 16.65
CA LEU A 529 2.62 -11.92 16.46
C LEU A 529 1.44 -12.79 16.02
N THR A 530 0.43 -12.93 16.87
CA THR A 530 -0.80 -13.65 16.51
C THR A 530 -1.87 -12.69 15.98
N LEU A 531 -2.43 -12.99 14.81
CA LEU A 531 -3.41 -12.16 14.14
C LEU A 531 -4.83 -12.40 14.67
N PRO A 532 -5.60 -11.35 15.01
CA PRO A 532 -6.99 -11.48 15.42
C PRO A 532 -7.91 -12.03 14.32
N ASP A 533 -9.09 -12.50 14.75
CA ASP A 533 -10.13 -12.95 13.82
C ASP A 533 -10.61 -11.80 12.91
N LYS A 534 -10.80 -12.12 11.62
CA LYS A 534 -11.21 -11.17 10.56
C LYS A 534 -10.25 -9.99 10.37
N GLU A 535 -9.01 -10.12 10.78
CA GLU A 535 -7.96 -9.12 10.59
C GLU A 535 -6.77 -9.69 9.82
N TYR A 536 -6.16 -8.84 8.99
CA TYR A 536 -5.07 -9.21 8.09
C TYR A 536 -3.85 -8.32 8.31
N LEU A 537 -2.66 -8.92 8.37
CA LEU A 537 -1.41 -8.17 8.41
C LEU A 537 -1.00 -7.79 6.99
N CYS A 538 -0.94 -6.49 6.71
CA CYS A 538 -0.60 -5.96 5.39
C CYS A 538 0.63 -5.09 5.48
N LEU A 539 1.72 -5.47 4.79
CA LEU A 539 2.99 -4.74 4.77
C LEU A 539 3.30 -4.21 3.38
N GLY A 540 4.04 -3.09 3.31
CA GLY A 540 4.59 -2.63 2.03
C GLY A 540 5.93 -3.29 1.76
N ASP A 541 6.17 -3.65 0.50
CA ASP A 541 7.44 -4.26 0.06
C ASP A 541 8.65 -3.34 0.32
N ASN A 542 8.43 -2.03 0.29
CA ASN A 542 9.44 -1.05 0.68
C ASN A 542 9.21 -0.65 2.14
N TYR A 543 9.64 -1.51 3.05
CA TYR A 543 9.38 -1.37 4.49
C TYR A 543 9.79 0.00 5.05
N ALA A 544 10.85 0.63 4.52
CA ALA A 544 11.35 1.93 4.97
C ALA A 544 10.49 3.12 4.54
N MET A 545 9.53 2.88 3.64
CA MET A 545 8.80 3.88 2.85
C MET A 545 7.29 3.65 2.91
N SER A 546 6.86 2.82 3.84
CA SER A 546 5.52 2.26 3.89
C SER A 546 4.86 2.57 5.23
N ALA A 547 3.83 3.42 5.18
CA ALA A 547 2.79 3.42 6.20
C ALA A 547 1.88 2.21 5.93
N ASP A 548 1.97 1.22 6.81
CA ASP A 548 1.28 -0.06 6.70
C ASP A 548 0.84 -0.56 8.07
N SER A 549 0.58 -1.87 8.24
CA SER A 549 0.08 -2.38 9.52
C SER A 549 1.01 -2.12 10.72
N ARG A 550 2.29 -1.82 10.48
CA ARG A 550 3.22 -1.37 11.53
C ARG A 550 2.88 0.00 12.11
N ASP A 551 2.17 0.82 11.34
CA ASP A 551 1.72 2.17 11.71
C ASP A 551 0.26 2.16 12.18
N PHE A 552 -0.65 1.71 11.32
CA PHE A 552 -2.10 1.83 11.53
C PHE A 552 -2.79 0.57 12.06
N GLY A 553 -2.04 -0.51 12.28
CA GLY A 553 -2.57 -1.81 12.74
C GLY A 553 -3.14 -2.71 11.64
N PHE A 554 -3.87 -3.74 12.03
CA PHE A 554 -4.36 -4.74 11.08
C PHE A 554 -5.48 -4.21 10.18
N VAL A 555 -5.63 -4.84 9.02
CA VAL A 555 -6.66 -4.51 8.04
C VAL A 555 -7.88 -5.40 8.26
N PRO A 556 -9.07 -4.83 8.56
CA PRO A 556 -10.30 -5.61 8.69
C PRO A 556 -10.70 -6.30 7.37
N GLU A 557 -11.25 -7.50 7.46
CA GLU A 557 -11.75 -8.29 6.31
C GLU A 557 -12.73 -7.51 5.43
N GLU A 558 -13.64 -6.77 6.07
CA GLU A 558 -14.64 -5.95 5.40
C GLU A 558 -14.04 -4.79 4.60
N ASN A 559 -12.77 -4.44 4.84
CA ASN A 559 -12.06 -3.36 4.16
C ASN A 559 -11.36 -3.82 2.88
N LEU A 560 -11.16 -5.12 2.69
CA LEU A 560 -10.58 -5.66 1.46
C LEU A 560 -11.47 -5.33 0.25
N ARG A 561 -10.89 -5.00 -0.90
CA ARG A 561 -11.62 -4.55 -2.11
C ARG A 561 -11.27 -5.28 -3.38
N GLY A 562 -10.06 -5.81 -3.49
CA GLY A 562 -9.64 -6.52 -4.67
C GLY A 562 -8.14 -6.79 -4.67
N SER A 563 -7.65 -7.29 -5.79
CA SER A 563 -6.22 -7.55 -5.98
C SER A 563 -5.78 -6.97 -7.33
N PRO A 564 -4.65 -6.24 -7.38
CA PRO A 564 -4.05 -5.83 -8.64
C PRO A 564 -3.69 -7.05 -9.48
N SER A 565 -3.95 -7.03 -10.79
CA SER A 565 -3.65 -8.18 -11.66
C SER A 565 -2.68 -7.85 -12.79
N TYR A 566 -2.64 -6.60 -13.25
CA TYR A 566 -1.91 -6.23 -14.47
C TYR A 566 -1.43 -4.78 -14.42
N ILE A 567 -0.20 -4.51 -14.85
CA ILE A 567 0.35 -3.17 -15.10
C ILE A 567 0.19 -2.87 -16.59
N PHE A 568 -0.59 -1.85 -16.95
CA PHE A 568 -0.80 -1.46 -18.35
C PHE A 568 -0.04 -0.18 -18.75
N TRP A 569 0.53 0.54 -17.79
CA TRP A 569 1.42 1.68 -18.00
C TRP A 569 2.46 1.74 -16.86
N PRO A 570 3.73 2.13 -17.13
CA PRO A 570 4.29 2.58 -18.40
C PRO A 570 4.47 1.46 -19.43
N ILE A 571 4.40 1.82 -20.72
CA ILE A 571 4.74 0.91 -21.82
C ILE A 571 6.24 0.58 -21.73
N GLY A 572 6.60 -0.70 -21.77
CA GLY A 572 7.98 -1.18 -21.70
C GLY A 572 8.13 -2.35 -20.72
N ASN A 573 9.27 -2.43 -20.04
CA ASN A 573 9.66 -3.60 -19.22
C ASN A 573 8.75 -3.86 -18.01
N ARG A 574 7.89 -2.91 -17.62
CA ARG A 574 6.95 -3.05 -16.50
C ARG A 574 5.56 -3.50 -16.95
N LEU A 575 5.24 -3.46 -18.24
CA LEU A 575 3.94 -3.84 -18.76
C LEU A 575 3.77 -5.35 -18.65
N GLY A 576 2.69 -5.81 -18.00
CA GLY A 576 2.45 -7.23 -17.83
C GLY A 576 1.68 -7.59 -16.56
N PRO A 577 1.46 -8.90 -16.33
CA PRO A 577 0.91 -9.37 -15.07
C PRO A 577 1.86 -9.05 -13.92
N ILE A 578 1.29 -8.75 -12.75
CA ILE A 578 2.09 -8.51 -11.55
C ILE A 578 2.69 -9.84 -11.09
N ASN A 579 3.98 -9.84 -10.74
CA ASN A 579 4.67 -11.03 -10.23
C ASN A 579 4.21 -11.35 -8.80
N GLN A 580 3.17 -12.18 -8.69
CA GLN A 580 2.58 -12.64 -7.44
C GLN A 580 1.69 -13.86 -7.69
N THR A 581 1.24 -14.50 -6.61
CA THR A 581 0.19 -15.51 -6.68
C THR A 581 -1.14 -14.88 -7.11
N HIS A 582 -1.71 -15.38 -8.21
CA HIS A 582 -3.01 -14.93 -8.71
C HIS A 582 -4.11 -15.91 -8.32
N PRO A 583 -5.31 -15.42 -7.94
CA PRO A 583 -6.44 -16.30 -7.72
C PRO A 583 -6.85 -16.99 -9.04
N PRO A 584 -7.39 -18.22 -8.98
CA PRO A 584 -7.79 -18.98 -10.17
C PRO A 584 -8.66 -18.15 -11.11
N PHE A 585 -8.42 -18.21 -12.43
CA PHE A 585 -9.13 -17.37 -13.41
C PHE A 585 -10.66 -17.51 -13.28
N PHE A 586 -11.16 -18.74 -13.12
CA PHE A 586 -12.54 -19.01 -12.73
C PHE A 586 -12.63 -19.22 -11.21
N ASN A 587 -13.45 -18.40 -10.56
CA ASN A 587 -13.77 -18.52 -9.14
C ASN A 587 -15.25 -18.16 -8.92
N THR A 588 -15.78 -18.46 -7.73
CA THR A 588 -17.20 -18.23 -7.39
C THR A 588 -17.64 -16.77 -7.60
N PRO A 589 -16.90 -15.75 -7.12
CA PRO A 589 -17.25 -14.35 -7.39
C PRO A 589 -17.39 -14.02 -8.88
N ARG A 590 -16.44 -14.46 -9.71
CA ARG A 590 -16.49 -14.22 -11.16
C ARG A 590 -17.65 -14.95 -11.81
N ALA A 591 -17.92 -16.19 -11.42
CA ALA A 591 -19.05 -16.95 -11.94
C ALA A 591 -20.39 -16.25 -11.67
N ILE A 592 -20.57 -15.70 -10.46
CA ILE A 592 -21.77 -14.93 -10.10
C ILE A 592 -21.89 -13.68 -10.98
N ILE A 593 -20.84 -12.87 -11.09
CA ILE A 593 -20.85 -11.63 -11.88
C ILE A 593 -21.12 -11.90 -13.37
N TRP A 594 -20.45 -12.90 -13.94
CA TRP A 594 -20.66 -13.26 -15.34
C TRP A 594 -22.06 -13.80 -15.59
N THR A 595 -22.59 -14.65 -14.70
CA THR A 595 -23.98 -15.13 -14.78
C THR A 595 -24.97 -13.96 -14.77
N LEU A 596 -24.81 -13.00 -13.85
CA LEU A 596 -25.65 -11.79 -13.81
C LEU A 596 -25.53 -10.96 -15.09
N ALA A 597 -24.32 -10.81 -15.62
CA ALA A 597 -24.07 -10.11 -16.88
C ALA A 597 -24.75 -10.83 -18.06
N PHE A 598 -24.67 -12.16 -18.14
CA PHE A 598 -25.31 -12.95 -19.18
C PHE A 598 -26.84 -12.92 -19.07
N ILE A 599 -27.41 -12.98 -17.86
CA ILE A 599 -28.86 -12.81 -17.63
C ILE A 599 -29.30 -11.42 -18.08
N GLY A 600 -28.55 -10.37 -17.72
CA GLY A 600 -28.82 -9.00 -18.13
C GLY A 600 -28.79 -8.84 -19.65
N PHE A 601 -27.74 -9.36 -20.30
CA PHE A 601 -27.61 -9.34 -21.75
C PHE A 601 -28.69 -10.17 -22.46
N GLY A 602 -28.99 -11.37 -21.96
CA GLY A 602 -30.04 -12.24 -22.49
C GLY A 602 -31.42 -11.59 -22.38
N THR A 603 -31.73 -10.98 -21.24
CA THR A 603 -32.98 -10.21 -21.03
C THR A 603 -33.05 -9.03 -22.00
N TYR A 604 -31.97 -8.26 -22.12
CA TYR A 604 -31.88 -7.16 -23.09
C TYR A 604 -32.09 -7.68 -24.52
N TYR A 605 -31.43 -8.77 -24.91
CA TYR A 605 -31.52 -9.37 -26.23
C TYR A 605 -32.94 -9.87 -26.54
N LEU A 606 -33.60 -10.55 -25.59
CA LEU A 606 -34.98 -11.01 -25.74
C LEU A 606 -35.97 -9.84 -25.85
N ILE A 607 -35.82 -8.80 -25.03
CA ILE A 607 -36.64 -7.58 -25.11
C ILE A 607 -36.40 -6.88 -26.45
N HIS A 608 -35.14 -6.75 -26.87
CA HIS A 608 -34.77 -6.14 -28.14
C HIS A 608 -35.36 -6.94 -29.32
N ARG A 609 -35.24 -8.27 -29.29
CA ARG A 609 -35.78 -9.18 -30.31
C ARG A 609 -37.31 -9.16 -30.36
N LYS A 610 -38.01 -9.10 -29.22
CA LYS A 610 -39.47 -8.88 -29.18
C LYS A 610 -39.84 -7.52 -29.80
N LYS A 611 -39.10 -6.46 -29.46
CA LYS A 611 -39.27 -5.12 -30.06
C LYS A 611 -38.91 -5.05 -31.55
N THR A 612 -38.16 -6.01 -32.10
CA THR A 612 -37.84 -6.08 -33.53
C THR A 612 -38.83 -6.88 -34.37
N LYS A 613 -39.88 -7.47 -33.79
CA LYS A 613 -41.04 -7.97 -34.55
C LYS A 613 -42.00 -6.82 -34.90
N LEU A 614 -42.74 -6.94 -36.01
CA LEU A 614 -43.82 -6.00 -36.32
C LEU A 614 -45.01 -6.33 -35.40
N PRO A 615 -45.53 -5.37 -34.60
CA PRO A 615 -46.75 -5.61 -33.82
C PRO A 615 -47.92 -5.92 -34.76
N GLN A 616 -48.82 -6.81 -34.32
CA GLN A 616 -50.00 -7.23 -35.11
C GLN A 616 -51.18 -6.27 -34.95
N ASN A 617 -51.33 -5.63 -33.79
CA ASN A 617 -52.36 -4.62 -33.53
C ASN A 617 -51.72 -3.24 -33.29
N ILE A 618 -52.37 -2.18 -33.78
CA ILE A 618 -51.96 -0.78 -33.62
C ILE A 618 -52.51 -0.15 -32.34
N ASP A 619 -53.62 -0.69 -31.80
CA ASP A 619 -54.26 -0.17 -30.59
C ASP A 619 -53.45 -0.26 -29.29
#